data_AF-A0A2N0M9K6-F1
#
_entry.id   AF-A0A2N0M9K6-F1
#
_cell.length_a   1.000
_cell.length_b   1.000
_cell.length_c   1.000
_cell.angle_alpha   90.00
_cell.angle_beta   90.00
_cell.angle_gamma   90.00
#
_symmetry.space_group_name_H-M   'P 1'
#
loop_
_entity.id
_entity.type
_entity.pdbx_description
1 polymer ?
#
loop_
_entity_poly.entity_id
_entity_poly.type
_entity_poly.pdbx_seq_one_letter_code
_entity_poly.pdbx_strand_id
1 'polypeptide(L)'
;MAEDPNAEAELDVASLSFEQAFERLGKLAESLDSGGLTLADATARYEQGMVLVRRCNQLLDAAELKITNLKDAYSEEVNGQDGQGSKDQSSEDQDADDETDGGSSQNQLSF
;
A
#
# COMPACT_ATOMS: atom_id res chain seq x y z
N MET A 1 -21.37 -0.03 37.85
CA MET A 1 -20.33 -0.27 36.83
C MET A 1 -21.05 -0.85 35.64
N ALA A 2 -21.39 -0.01 34.67
CA ALA A 2 -21.98 -0.48 33.41
C ALA A 2 -20.78 -0.80 32.51
N GLU A 3 -20.59 -2.07 32.19
CA GLU A 3 -19.66 -2.47 31.13
C GLU A 3 -20.18 -1.90 29.82
N ASP A 4 -19.35 -1.13 29.11
CA ASP A 4 -19.68 -0.58 27.80
C ASP A 4 -19.85 -1.74 26.81
N PRO A 5 -21.08 -2.03 26.32
CA PRO A 5 -21.35 -3.20 25.46
C PRO A 5 -20.71 -3.09 24.08
N ASN A 6 -20.08 -1.95 23.76
CA ASN A 6 -19.43 -1.68 22.48
C ASN A 6 -18.02 -2.29 22.38
N ALA A 7 -17.32 -2.49 23.50
CA ALA A 7 -15.92 -2.95 23.48
C ALA A 7 -15.78 -4.42 23.06
N GLU A 8 -16.74 -5.28 23.42
CA GLU A 8 -16.71 -6.70 23.05
C GLU A 8 -17.01 -6.93 21.56
N ALA A 9 -17.86 -6.08 20.97
CA ALA A 9 -18.19 -6.13 19.55
C ALA A 9 -16.99 -5.76 18.66
N GLU A 10 -16.13 -4.83 19.09
CA GLU A 10 -14.92 -4.47 18.35
C GLU A 10 -13.86 -5.59 18.38
N LEU A 11 -13.77 -6.34 19.49
CA LEU A 11 -12.86 -7.48 19.62
C LEU A 11 -13.28 -8.66 18.73
N ASP A 12 -14.58 -8.91 18.56
CA ASP A 12 -15.09 -9.94 17.64
C ASP A 12 -14.68 -9.62 16.19
N VAL A 13 -14.81 -8.35 15.75
CA VAL A 13 -14.46 -7.94 14.39
C VAL A 13 -12.97 -8.08 14.11
N ALA A 14 -12.12 -7.80 15.09
CA ALA A 14 -10.66 -7.95 14.97
C ALA A 14 -10.22 -9.41 14.74
N SER A 15 -11.04 -10.39 15.14
CA SER A 15 -10.75 -11.81 14.98
C SER A 15 -11.18 -12.41 13.63
N LEU A 16 -11.98 -11.68 12.84
CA LEU A 16 -12.57 -12.20 11.62
C LEU A 16 -11.54 -12.47 10.52
N SER A 17 -11.80 -13.51 9.72
CA SER A 17 -11.16 -13.71 8.42
C SER A 17 -11.65 -12.69 7.41
N PHE A 18 -10.97 -12.60 6.26
CA PHE A 18 -11.34 -11.67 5.19
C PHE A 18 -12.74 -11.99 4.67
N GLU A 19 -13.01 -13.26 4.38
CA GLU A 19 -14.30 -13.75 3.85
C GLU A 19 -15.44 -13.45 4.82
N GLN A 20 -15.21 -13.68 6.12
CA GLN A 20 -16.20 -13.39 7.15
C GLN A 20 -16.48 -11.90 7.30
N ALA A 21 -15.43 -11.07 7.32
CA ALA A 21 -15.57 -9.62 7.40
C ALA A 21 -16.30 -9.05 6.16
N PHE A 22 -15.95 -9.56 4.98
CA PHE A 22 -16.57 -9.17 3.71
C PHE A 22 -18.03 -9.60 3.62
N GLU A 23 -18.37 -10.82 4.06
CA GLU A 23 -19.76 -11.30 4.10
C GLU A 23 -20.61 -10.44 5.04
N ARG A 24 -20.11 -10.13 6.24
CA ARG A 24 -20.81 -9.24 7.20
C ARG A 24 -20.98 -7.83 6.63
N LEU A 25 -19.96 -7.30 5.95
CA LEU A 25 -20.03 -6.00 5.29
C LEU A 25 -21.10 -5.98 4.20
N GLY A 26 -21.19 -7.03 3.38
CA GLY A 26 -22.22 -7.18 2.35
C GLY A 26 -23.63 -7.15 2.94
N LYS A 27 -23.87 -7.90 4.02
CA LYS A 27 -25.18 -7.90 4.73
C LYS A 27 -25.53 -6.52 5.29
N LEU A 28 -24.55 -5.79 5.80
CA LEU A 28 -24.76 -4.41 6.25
C LEU A 28 -25.12 -3.49 5.09
N ALA A 29 -24.40 -3.57 3.97
CA ALA A 29 -24.68 -2.79 2.78
C ALA A 29 -26.09 -3.08 2.21
N GLU A 30 -26.47 -4.36 2.12
CA GLU A 30 -27.82 -4.77 1.72
C GLU A 30 -28.90 -4.19 2.64
N SER A 31 -28.66 -4.18 3.95
CA SER A 31 -29.62 -3.61 4.90
C SER A 31 -29.77 -2.10 4.80
N LEU A 32 -28.70 -1.39 4.41
CA LEU A 32 -28.75 0.05 4.15
C LEU A 32 -29.49 0.35 2.84
N ASP A 33 -29.29 -0.49 1.83
CA ASP A 33 -29.94 -0.35 0.51
C ASP A 33 -31.43 -0.73 0.54
N SER A 34 -31.81 -1.72 1.35
CA SER A 34 -33.22 -2.12 1.51
C SER A 34 -34.10 -1.02 2.10
N GLY A 35 -33.50 -0.02 2.76
CA GLY A 35 -34.21 1.04 3.47
C GLY A 35 -35.00 0.51 4.67
N GLY A 36 -35.96 1.30 5.15
CA GLY A 36 -36.80 0.93 6.32
C GLY A 36 -36.11 1.07 7.68
N LEU A 37 -34.89 1.60 7.69
CA LEU A 37 -34.14 1.90 8.91
C LEU A 37 -34.45 3.31 9.41
N THR A 38 -34.42 3.50 10.73
CA THR A 38 -34.40 4.85 11.29
C THR A 38 -33.04 5.51 11.01
N LEU A 39 -32.97 6.83 11.12
CA LEU A 39 -31.70 7.55 10.95
C LEU A 39 -30.63 7.02 11.92
N ALA A 40 -31.00 6.77 13.18
CA ALA A 40 -30.08 6.24 14.19
C ALA A 40 -29.57 4.84 13.81
N ASP A 41 -30.44 3.95 13.34
CA ASP A 41 -30.04 2.60 12.92
C ASP A 41 -29.16 2.63 11.67
N ALA A 42 -29.46 3.52 10.71
CA ALA A 42 -28.66 3.70 9.51
C ALA A 42 -27.24 4.19 9.86
N THR A 43 -27.12 5.16 10.77
CA THR A 43 -25.83 5.65 11.26
C THR A 43 -25.05 4.54 11.98
N ALA A 44 -25.68 3.79 12.88
CA ALA A 44 -25.01 2.70 13.60
C ALA A 44 -24.49 1.60 12.65
N ARG A 45 -25.28 1.22 11.64
CA ARG A 45 -24.86 0.25 10.62
C ARG A 45 -23.72 0.76 9.76
N TYR A 46 -23.72 2.04 9.43
CA TYR A 46 -22.63 2.67 8.68
C TYR A 46 -21.32 2.63 9.47
N GLU A 47 -21.36 2.97 10.77
CA GLU A 47 -20.19 2.89 11.66
C GLU A 47 -19.65 1.46 11.74
N GLN A 48 -20.51 0.46 11.93
CA GLN A 48 -20.11 -0.95 11.91
C GLN A 48 -19.48 -1.36 10.56
N GLY A 49 -20.06 -0.89 9.45
CA GLY A 49 -19.50 -1.09 8.11
C GLY A 49 -18.09 -0.53 7.98
N MET A 50 -17.83 0.66 8.52
CA MET A 50 -16.49 1.26 8.50
C MET A 50 -15.46 0.43 9.25
N VAL A 51 -15.82 -0.15 10.40
CA VAL A 51 -14.92 -1.03 11.17
C VAL A 51 -14.58 -2.28 10.36
N LEU A 52 -15.57 -2.89 9.69
CA LEU A 52 -15.35 -4.06 8.82
C LEU A 52 -14.48 -3.73 7.62
N VAL A 53 -14.70 -2.59 6.95
CA VAL A 53 -13.87 -2.12 5.84
C VAL A 53 -12.42 -1.97 6.30
N ARG A 54 -12.19 -1.36 7.46
CA ARG A 54 -10.85 -1.22 8.03
C ARG A 54 -10.20 -2.58 8.26
N ARG A 55 -10.94 -3.55 8.80
CA ARG A 55 -10.45 -4.92 9.00
C ARG A 55 -10.09 -5.60 7.68
N CYS A 56 -10.93 -5.48 6.65
CA CYS A 56 -10.66 -6.03 5.32
C CYS A 56 -9.35 -5.47 4.74
N ASN A 57 -9.15 -4.15 4.80
CA ASN A 57 -7.92 -3.52 4.31
C ASN A 57 -6.69 -4.04 5.07
N GLN A 58 -6.74 -4.11 6.40
CA GLN A 58 -5.62 -4.65 7.19
C GLN A 58 -5.22 -6.07 6.79
N LEU A 59 -6.21 -6.92 6.46
CA LEU A 59 -5.95 -8.29 6.01
C LEU A 59 -5.35 -8.32 4.60
N LEU A 60 -5.81 -7.44 3.71
CA LEU A 60 -5.26 -7.30 2.36
C LEU A 60 -3.81 -6.78 2.40
N ASP A 61 -3.54 -5.75 3.20
CA ASP A 61 -2.20 -5.18 3.39
C ASP A 61 -1.22 -6.23 3.91
N ALA A 62 -1.64 -7.05 4.88
CA ALA A 62 -0.83 -8.13 5.41
C ALA A 62 -0.55 -9.23 4.36
N ALA A 63 -1.53 -9.54 3.51
CA ALA A 63 -1.36 -10.48 2.42
C ALA A 63 -0.40 -9.94 1.34
N GLU A 64 -0.54 -8.67 0.97
CA GLU A 64 0.33 -7.98 0.02
C GLU A 64 1.78 -7.98 0.50
N LEU A 65 2.02 -7.57 1.75
CA LEU A 65 3.36 -7.57 2.36
C LEU A 65 3.99 -8.96 2.32
N LYS A 66 3.21 -10.01 2.63
CA LYS A 66 3.69 -11.40 2.60
C LYS A 66 4.10 -11.82 1.18
N ILE A 67 3.31 -11.45 0.17
CA ILE A 67 3.61 -11.76 -1.24
C ILE A 67 4.88 -11.03 -1.68
N THR A 68 5.00 -9.74 -1.36
CA THR A 68 6.18 -8.93 -1.70
C THR A 68 7.46 -9.53 -1.09
N ASN A 69 7.44 -9.85 0.21
CA ASN A 69 8.59 -10.46 0.88
C ASN A 69 9.00 -11.80 0.25
N LEU A 70 8.03 -12.62 -0.19
CA LEU A 70 8.31 -13.88 -0.87
C LEU A 70 8.93 -13.67 -2.25
N LYS A 71 8.51 -12.64 -2.99
CA LYS A 71 9.10 -12.28 -4.29
C LYS A 71 10.53 -11.80 -4.16
N ASP A 72 10.80 -10.96 -3.15
CA ASP A 72 12.14 -10.42 -2.89
C ASP A 72 13.09 -11.56 -2.49
N ALA A 73 12.68 -12.41 -1.54
CA ALA A 73 13.47 -13.57 -1.12
C ALA A 73 13.80 -14.52 -2.29
N TYR A 74 12.84 -14.77 -3.19
CA TYR A 74 13.08 -15.61 -4.36
C TYR A 74 14.02 -14.93 -5.39
N SER A 75 13.96 -13.61 -5.51
CA SER A 75 14.81 -12.86 -6.45
C SER A 75 16.27 -12.80 -5.98
N GLU A 76 16.51 -12.76 -4.67
CA GLU A 76 17.85 -12.80 -4.07
C GLU A 76 18.54 -14.16 -4.25
N GLU A 77 17.77 -15.25 -4.20
CA GLU A 77 18.30 -16.62 -4.36
C GLU A 77 18.72 -16.92 -5.81
N VAL A 78 18.07 -16.31 -6.80
CA VAL A 78 18.34 -16.52 -8.24
C VAL A 78 19.53 -15.70 -8.76
N ASN A 79 19.90 -14.59 -8.09
CA ASN A 79 20.90 -13.65 -8.60
C ASN A 79 22.33 -13.86 -8.04
N GLY A 80 22.55 -14.94 -7.28
CA GLY A 80 23.81 -15.22 -6.57
C GLY A 80 24.90 -15.96 -7.36
N GLN A 81 24.75 -16.20 -8.67
CA GLN A 81 25.69 -17.04 -9.44
C GLN A 81 26.36 -16.39 -10.66
N ASP A 82 26.31 -15.07 -10.88
CA ASP A 82 26.88 -14.48 -12.11
C ASP A 82 27.90 -13.38 -11.79
N GLY A 83 28.90 -13.70 -10.97
CA GLY A 83 29.97 -12.80 -10.53
C GLY A 83 31.37 -13.20 -10.98
N GLN A 84 31.56 -13.71 -12.20
CA GLN A 84 32.90 -13.87 -12.78
C GLN A 84 33.25 -12.59 -13.56
N GLY A 85 34.00 -11.71 -12.90
CA GLY A 85 34.52 -10.49 -13.50
C GLY A 85 35.43 -10.75 -14.70
N SER A 86 35.28 -9.90 -15.71
CA SER A 86 36.36 -9.56 -16.62
C SER A 86 36.26 -8.06 -16.91
N LYS A 87 36.93 -7.26 -16.08
CA LYS A 87 37.30 -5.89 -16.45
C LYS A 87 38.49 -6.00 -17.38
N ASP A 88 38.22 -6.14 -18.66
CA ASP A 88 39.21 -5.93 -19.72
C ASP A 88 38.69 -4.81 -20.62
N GLN A 89 39.12 -3.60 -20.32
CA GLN A 89 39.10 -2.49 -21.27
C GLN A 89 40.46 -1.82 -21.19
N SER A 90 41.39 -2.45 -21.89
CA SER A 90 42.58 -1.83 -22.47
C SER A 90 42.21 -0.61 -23.32
N SER A 91 42.90 0.49 -23.03
CA SER A 91 43.34 1.56 -23.94
C SER A 91 42.36 2.14 -24.96
N GLU A 92 41.88 3.34 -24.70
CA GLU A 92 41.59 4.33 -25.74
C GLU A 92 42.31 5.63 -25.38
N ASP A 93 43.00 6.15 -26.39
CA ASP A 93 44.10 7.09 -26.33
C ASP A 93 43.70 8.51 -25.90
N GLN A 94 44.70 9.21 -25.35
CA GLN A 94 44.68 10.64 -25.13
C GLN A 94 44.82 11.36 -26.48
N ASP A 95 43.81 12.11 -26.88
CA ASP A 95 44.00 13.27 -27.75
C ASP A 95 43.41 14.50 -27.03
N ALA A 96 44.25 15.53 -26.95
CA ALA A 96 44.10 16.70 -26.12
C ALA A 96 44.14 17.94 -26.99
N ASP A 97 42.98 18.43 -27.41
CA ASP A 97 42.80 19.72 -28.06
C ASP A 97 41.32 20.12 -27.83
N ASP A 98 40.88 21.36 -27.60
CA ASP A 98 41.47 22.69 -27.65
C ASP A 98 40.38 23.67 -27.10
N GLU A 99 40.83 24.64 -26.32
CA GLU A 99 40.33 26.02 -26.10
C GLU A 99 38.82 26.39 -26.13
N THR A 100 38.34 26.78 -24.95
CA THR A 100 37.63 28.03 -24.55
C THR A 100 36.48 28.69 -25.36
N ASP A 101 35.59 29.28 -24.56
CA ASP A 101 34.95 30.61 -24.70
C ASP A 101 33.56 30.71 -25.36
N GLY A 102 32.67 31.45 -24.69
CA GLY A 102 31.33 31.77 -25.20
C GLY A 102 30.26 31.95 -24.14
N GLY A 103 30.36 33.02 -23.34
CA GLY A 103 29.44 33.33 -22.24
C GLY A 103 27.96 33.40 -22.61
N SER A 104 27.10 32.83 -21.77
CA SER A 104 25.67 33.13 -21.76
C SER A 104 25.41 34.33 -20.86
N SER A 105 25.30 35.49 -21.50
CA SER A 105 24.78 36.72 -20.93
C SER A 105 23.34 36.56 -20.42
N GLN A 106 23.09 37.27 -19.32
CA GLN A 106 21.83 37.52 -18.65
C GLN A 106 20.62 37.79 -19.57
N ASN A 107 19.45 37.32 -19.15
CA ASN A 107 18.21 38.11 -19.17
C ASN A 107 17.29 37.64 -18.03
N GLN A 108 17.41 38.19 -16.82
CA GLN A 108 16.53 39.23 -16.25
C GLN A 108 15.01 38.97 -16.39
N LEU A 109 14.42 38.68 -15.23
CA LEU A 109 13.08 39.03 -14.71
C LEU A 109 11.98 39.45 -15.70
N SER A 110 10.79 38.86 -15.53
CA SER A 110 9.51 39.59 -15.39
C SER A 110 8.41 38.68 -14.84
N PHE A 111 7.92 39.05 -13.65
CA PHE A 111 6.64 38.76 -12.98
C PHE A 111 6.04 37.35 -12.98
#